data_AF-A0A348WDX8-F1
#
_entry.id   AF-A0A348WDX8-F1
#
_cell.length_a   1.000
_cell.length_b   1.000
_cell.length_c   1.000
_cell.angle_alpha   90.00
_cell.angle_beta   90.00
_cell.angle_gamma   90.00
#
_symmetry.space_group_name_H-M   'P 1'
#
loop_
_entity.id
_entity.type
_entity.pdbx_description
1 polymer ?
#
loop_
_entity_poly.entity_id
_entity_poly.type
_entity_poly.pdbx_seq_one_letter_code
_entity_poly.pdbx_strand_id
1 'polypeptide(L)' 'MSSDVTDPLTAEIQGPTPREMLKARARGHKGLIFGMGIVGLLVLVAILAPVLAPHDPYAQSLMKRMAPPV' A
#
# COMPACT_ATOMS: atom_id res chain seq x y z
N MET A 1 47.71 -9.90 -19.42
CA MET A 1 46.93 -10.94 -18.73
C MET A 1 45.50 -10.43 -18.65
N SER A 2 44.79 -10.38 -19.78
CA SER A 2 43.40 -9.93 -19.85
C SER A 2 42.54 -11.18 -19.94
N SER A 3 41.96 -11.61 -18.82
CA SER A 3 40.87 -12.58 -18.82
C SER A 3 39.66 -11.90 -19.45
N ASP A 4 39.25 -12.41 -20.60
CA ASP A 4 38.01 -12.04 -21.27
C ASP A 4 36.85 -12.15 -20.27
N VAL A 5 36.18 -11.03 -20.01
CA VAL A 5 35.28 -10.80 -18.85
C VAL A 5 33.88 -11.41 -19.13
N THR A 6 33.79 -12.40 -20.00
CA THR A 6 32.51 -13.02 -20.41
C THR A 6 32.69 -14.51 -20.57
N ASP A 7 32.95 -15.19 -19.45
CA ASP A 7 32.83 -16.64 -19.37
C ASP A 7 31.33 -17.02 -19.37
N PRO A 8 30.82 -17.75 -20.39
CA PRO A 8 29.42 -18.17 -20.46
C PRO A 8 29.00 -19.05 -19.26
N LEU A 9 29.95 -19.72 -18.59
CA LEU A 9 29.70 -20.50 -17.37
C LEU A 9 29.31 -19.60 -16.19
N THR A 10 29.83 -18.37 -16.15
CA THR A 10 29.50 -17.39 -15.11
C THR A 10 28.12 -16.78 -15.34
N ALA A 11 27.69 -16.64 -16.60
CA ALA A 11 26.37 -16.12 -16.95
C ALA A 11 25.23 -17.07 -16.56
N GLU A 12 25.44 -18.39 -16.64
CA GLU A 12 24.46 -19.42 -16.26
C GLU A 12 24.18 -19.45 -14.74
N ILE A 13 25.17 -19.10 -13.92
CA ILE A 13 25.07 -19.06 -12.45
C ILE A 13 24.38 -17.77 -11.96
N GLN A 14 24.32 -16.72 -12.77
CA GLN A 14 23.73 -15.41 -12.43
C GLN A 14 22.22 -15.31 -12.69
N GLY A 15 21.46 -16.37 -12.39
CA GLY A 15 19.99 -16.32 -12.42
C GLY A 15 19.42 -15.32 -11.40
N PRO A 16 18.20 -14.77 -11.62
CA PRO A 16 17.57 -13.87 -10.67
C PRO A 16 17.34 -14.59 -9.34
N THR A 17 17.62 -13.89 -8.25
CA THR A 17 17.41 -14.44 -6.91
C THR A 17 15.93 -14.75 -6.67
N PRO A 18 15.58 -15.70 -5.79
CA PRO A 18 14.18 -16.01 -5.49
C PRO A 18 13.34 -14.79 -5.09
N ARG A 19 13.96 -13.79 -4.43
CA ARG A 19 13.31 -12.53 -4.05
C ARG A 19 13.03 -11.64 -5.26
N GLU A 20 13.91 -11.61 -6.24
CA GLU A 20 13.70 -10.87 -7.49
C GLU A 20 12.58 -11.50 -8.32
N MET A 21 12.52 -12.83 -8.39
CA MET A 21 11.42 -13.54 -9.03
C MET A 21 10.07 -13.25 -8.36
N LEU A 22 10.03 -13.25 -7.02
CA LEU A 22 8.83 -12.90 -6.26
C LEU A 22 8.39 -11.46 -6.52
N LYS A 23 9.34 -10.51 -6.49
CA LYS A 23 9.07 -9.09 -6.79
C LYS A 23 8.53 -8.92 -8.22
N ALA A 24 9.10 -9.63 -9.19
CA ALA A 24 8.64 -9.59 -10.57
C ALA A 24 7.18 -10.09 -10.69
N ARG A 25 6.85 -11.21 -10.04
CA ARG A 25 5.48 -11.73 -10.00
C ARG A 25 4.50 -10.78 -9.32
N ALA A 26 4.89 -10.19 -8.19
CA ALA A 26 4.05 -9.24 -7.45
C ALA A 26 3.70 -8.00 -8.29
N ARG A 27 4.68 -7.45 -9.03
CA ARG A 27 4.46 -6.30 -9.94
C ARG A 27 3.59 -6.63 -11.16
N GLY A 28 3.43 -7.90 -11.51
CA GLY A 28 2.51 -8.33 -12.57
C GLY A 28 1.07 -8.58 -12.09
N HIS A 29 0.84 -8.67 -10.77
CA HIS A 29 -0.44 -9.09 -10.22
C HIS A 29 -1.39 -7.90 -10.03
N LYS A 30 -2.26 -7.68 -11.03
CA LYS A 30 -3.21 -6.55 -11.08
C LYS A 30 -4.06 -6.41 -9.80
N GLY A 31 -4.55 -7.52 -9.25
CA GLY A 31 -5.36 -7.51 -8.02
C GLY A 31 -4.59 -7.03 -6.79
N LEU A 32 -3.31 -7.41 -6.67
CA LEU A 32 -2.45 -6.99 -5.56
C LEU A 32 -2.18 -5.50 -5.64
N ILE A 33 -1.87 -5.00 -6.84
CA ILE A 33 -1.62 -3.58 -7.08
C ILE A 33 -2.87 -2.74 -6.78
N PHE A 34 -4.03 -3.19 -7.26
CA PHE A 34 -5.30 -2.51 -7.00
C PHE A 34 -5.64 -2.50 -5.50
N GLY A 35 -5.53 -3.64 -4.82
CA GLY A 35 -5.76 -3.73 -3.38
C GLY A 35 -4.80 -2.85 -2.58
N MET A 36 -3.51 -2.86 -2.92
CA MET A 36 -2.53 -1.94 -2.33
C MET A 36 -2.88 -0.47 -2.58
N GLY A 37 -3.38 -0.14 -3.77
CA GLY A 37 -3.86 1.21 -4.10
C GLY A 37 -5.02 1.65 -3.20
N ILE A 38 -6.01 0.78 -2.97
CA ILE A 38 -7.14 1.07 -2.07
C ILE A 38 -6.64 1.26 -0.64
N VAL A 39 -5.81 0.35 -0.12
CA VAL A 39 -5.28 0.47 1.25
C VAL A 39 -4.46 1.74 1.40
N GLY A 40 -3.60 2.06 0.42
CA GLY A 40 -2.83 3.31 0.40
C GLY A 40 -3.72 4.56 0.39
N LEU A 41 -4.81 4.54 -0.38
CA LEU A 41 -5.81 5.61 -0.37
C LEU A 41 -6.46 5.78 1.00
N LEU A 42 -6.85 4.68 1.65
CA LEU A 42 -7.44 4.73 2.99
C LEU A 42 -6.47 5.30 4.03
N VAL A 43 -5.19 4.93 3.95
CA VAL A 43 -4.14 5.50 4.80
C VAL A 43 -3.99 7.01 4.55
N LEU A 44 -4.00 7.44 3.29
CA LEU A 44 -3.95 8.85 2.94
C LEU A 44 -5.15 9.62 3.51
N VAL A 45 -6.36 9.07 3.37
CA VAL A 45 -7.58 9.63 3.96
C VAL A 45 -7.46 9.74 5.48
N ALA A 46 -6.91 8.72 6.16
CA ALA A 46 -6.72 8.74 7.59
C ALA A 46 -5.73 9.81 8.05
N ILE A 47 -4.61 9.99 7.33
CA ILE A 47 -3.62 11.04 7.63
C ILE A 47 -4.22 12.43 7.41
N LEU A 48 -4.99 12.59 6.33
CA LEU A 48 -5.66 13.85 5.97
C LEU A 48 -7.00 14.05 6.70
N ALA A 49 -7.38 13.14 7.61
CA ALA A 49 -8.66 13.20 8.32
C ALA A 49 -8.93 14.55 9.00
N PRO A 50 -7.97 15.23 9.66
CA PRO A 50 -8.23 16.54 10.28
C PRO A 50 -8.63 17.64 9.28
N VAL A 51 -8.18 17.52 8.02
CA VAL A 51 -8.49 18.48 6.94
C VAL A 51 -9.77 18.06 6.20
N LEU A 52 -9.93 16.75 5.96
CA LEU A 52 -11.08 16.19 5.23
C LEU A 52 -12.36 16.16 6.07
N ALA A 53 -12.23 15.93 7.37
CA ALA A 53 -13.32 15.80 8.34
C ALA A 53 -12.94 16.52 9.65
N PRO A 54 -12.95 17.87 9.64
CA PRO A 54 -12.56 18.67 10.81
C PRO A 54 -13.54 18.60 11.97
N HIS A 55 -14.79 18.15 11.73
CA HIS A 55 -15.82 18.04 12.75
C HIS A 55 -15.97 16.60 13.24
N ASP A 56 -16.23 16.43 14.54
CA ASP A 56 -16.50 15.13 15.14
C ASP A 56 -17.87 14.60 14.65
N PRO A 57 -17.93 13.49 13.90
CA PRO A 57 -19.19 12.91 13.44
C PRO A 57 -20.06 12.38 14.59
N TYR A 58 -19.48 12.17 15.78
CA TYR A 58 -20.18 11.73 16.98
C TYR A 58 -20.53 12.88 17.93
N ALA A 59 -20.37 14.13 17.50
CA ALA A 59 -20.86 15.29 18.23
C ALA A 59 -22.40 15.31 18.26
N GLN A 60 -23.00 14.38 19.01
CA GLN A 60 -24.42 14.26 19.25
C GLN A 60 -24.73 14.70 20.67
N SER A 61 -25.63 15.67 20.82
CA SER A 61 -26.10 16.10 22.14
C SER A 61 -27.06 15.06 22.72
N LEU A 62 -26.59 14.21 23.63
CA LEU A 62 -27.43 13.25 24.36
C LEU A 62 -28.47 13.95 25.23
N MET A 63 -28.13 15.12 25.78
CA MET A 63 -29.05 15.93 26.58
C MET A 63 -30.28 16.37 25.78
N LYS A 64 -30.13 16.70 24.49
CA LYS A 64 -31.25 17.03 23.61
C LYS A 64 -32.20 15.85 23.36
N ARG A 65 -31.75 14.60 23.54
CA ARG A 65 -32.60 13.40 23.41
C ARG A 65 -33.44 13.12 24.66
N MET A 66 -33.03 13.63 25.82
CA MET A 66 -33.75 13.47 27.10
C MET A 66 -34.72 14.61 27.38
N ALA A 67 -34.70 15.66 26.54
CA ALA A 67 -35.71 16.70 26.61
C ALA A 67 -37.07 16.11 26.17
N PRO A 68 -38.13 16.31 26.96
CA PRO A 68 -39.47 15.92 26.52
C PRO A 68 -39.81 16.65 25.20
N PRO A 69 -40.48 15.97 24.26
CA PRO A 69 -40.87 16.60 23.00
C PRO A 69 -41.80 17.77 23.29
N VAL A 70 -41.56 18.89 22.59
CA VAL A 70 -42.43 20.07 22.61
C VAL A 70 -43.73 19.80 21.86
#